data_AF-A0A1J4QAD5-F1
#
_entry.id   AF-A0A1J4QAD5-F1
#
_cell.length_a   1.000
_cell.length_b   1.000
_cell.length_c   1.000
_cell.angle_alpha   90.00
_cell.angle_beta   90.00
_cell.angle_gamma   90.00
#
_symmetry.space_group_name_H-M   'P 1'
#
loop_
_entity.id
_entity.type
_entity.pdbx_description
1 polymer ?
#
loop_
_entity_poly.entity_id
_entity_poly.type
_entity_poly.pdbx_seq_one_letter_code
_entity_poly.pdbx_strand_id
1 'polypeptide(L)'
;MKVLNLVMRLVMLVFWAGIIYALVGPEIAEVGSMPLILGAVVLFMHLLQMLMLKQVASVLHPTPKDYLAVLVFGSFAMHHHRARLKEMMEQKR
;
A
#
# COMPACT_ATOMS: atom_id res chain seq x y z
N MET A 1 -16.97 -3.75 7.00
CA MET A 1 -15.80 -4.17 6.19
C MET A 1 -15.59 -3.28 4.96
N LYS A 2 -16.55 -3.14 4.03
CA LYS A 2 -16.36 -2.35 2.78
C LYS A 2 -16.22 -0.84 3.00
N VAL A 3 -17.03 -0.24 3.86
CA VAL A 3 -16.98 1.20 4.18
C VAL A 3 -15.67 1.56 4.91
N LEU A 4 -15.25 0.75 5.88
CA LEU A 4 -13.98 0.94 6.58
C LEU A 4 -12.79 0.87 5.63
N ASN A 5 -12.76 -0.10 4.70
CA ASN A 5 -11.71 -0.20 3.68
C ASN A 5 -11.69 1.03 2.77
N LEU A 6 -12.87 1.56 2.39
CA LEU A 6 -12.97 2.78 1.59
C LEU A 6 -12.40 3.99 2.34
N VAL A 7 -12.76 4.16 3.63
CA VAL A 7 -12.23 5.24 4.47
C VAL A 7 -10.72 5.13 4.63
N MET A 8 -10.19 3.93 4.89
CA MET A 8 -8.75 3.72 5.02
C MET A 8 -7.99 4.04 3.73
N ARG A 9 -8.55 3.71 2.56
CA ARG A 9 -7.96 4.08 1.26
C ARG A 9 -7.96 5.59 1.06
N LEU A 10 -9.03 6.29 1.43
CA LEU A 10 -9.10 7.74 1.37
C LEU A 10 -8.07 8.41 2.29
N VAL A 11 -7.94 7.92 3.52
CA VAL A 11 -6.90 8.39 4.46
C VAL A 11 -5.51 8.22 3.86
N MET A 12 -5.25 7.09 3.19
CA MET A 12 -3.94 6.84 2.59
C MET A 12 -3.67 7.75 1.38
N LEU A 13 -4.69 8.09 0.59
CA LEU A 13 -4.55 9.07 -0.48
C LEU A 13 -4.25 10.47 0.06
N VAL A 14 -4.91 10.88 1.15
CA VAL A 14 -4.63 12.16 1.83
C VAL A 14 -3.22 12.17 2.41
N PHE A 15 -2.77 11.07 2.99
CA PHE A 15 -1.39 10.91 3.46
C PHE A 15 -0.39 11.12 2.31
N TRP A 16 -0.56 10.43 1.18
CA TRP A 16 0.32 10.62 0.02
C TRP A 16 0.28 12.04 -0.54
N ALA A 17 -0.90 12.68 -0.58
CA ALA A 17 -1.01 14.09 -0.96
C ALA A 17 -0.22 14.99 0.00
N GLY A 18 -0.27 14.72 1.31
CA GLY A 18 0.54 15.42 2.32
C GLY A 18 2.04 15.24 2.12
N ILE A 19 2.50 14.02 1.79
CA ILE A 19 3.91 13.74 1.47
C ILE A 19 4.35 14.49 0.20
N ILE A 20 3.52 14.48 -0.85
CA ILE A 20 3.80 15.20 -2.10
C ILE A 20 3.86 16.70 -1.86
N TYR A 21 2.93 17.25 -1.07
CA TYR A 21 2.94 18.66 -0.69
C TYR A 21 4.18 19.01 0.13
N ALA A 22 4.60 18.16 1.07
CA ALA A 22 5.83 18.37 1.84
C ALA A 22 7.11 18.32 0.97
N LEU A 23 7.08 17.59 -0.15
CA LEU A 23 8.22 17.48 -1.09
C LEU A 23 8.32 18.64 -2.07
N VAL A 24 7.18 19.14 -2.56
CA VAL A 24 7.13 20.11 -3.69
C VAL A 24 6.62 21.49 -3.24
N GLY A 25 6.03 21.59 -2.07
CA GLY A 25 5.48 22.83 -1.52
C GLY A 25 6.58 23.86 -1.21
N PRO A 26 6.27 25.15 -1.32
CA PRO A 26 7.23 26.23 -1.11
C PRO A 26 7.70 26.38 0.36
N GLU A 27 7.00 25.75 1.31
CA GLU A 27 7.21 25.91 2.76
C GLU A 27 7.83 24.67 3.44
N ILE A 28 8.79 24.02 2.79
CA ILE A 28 9.51 22.85 3.34
C ILE A 28 10.10 23.16 4.73
N ALA A 29 10.47 24.42 4.98
CA ALA A 29 11.02 24.89 6.25
C ALA A 29 10.01 24.86 7.42
N GLU A 30 8.71 25.05 7.19
CA GLU A 30 7.71 25.07 8.27
C GLU A 30 7.13 23.68 8.57
N VAL A 31 7.07 22.81 7.55
CA VAL A 31 6.51 21.45 7.66
C VAL A 31 7.46 20.48 8.39
N GLY A 32 8.75 20.82 8.45
CA GLY A 32 9.79 20.00 9.10
C GLY A 32 10.08 18.69 8.35
N SER A 33 11.10 17.96 8.81
CA SER A 33 11.53 16.70 8.17
C SER A 33 10.67 15.48 8.54
N MET A 34 9.81 15.62 9.56
CA MET A 34 9.06 14.49 10.13
C MET A 34 8.10 13.82 9.13
N PRO A 35 7.27 14.56 8.36
CA PRO A 35 6.39 13.94 7.36
C PRO A 35 7.18 13.16 6.30
N LEU A 36 8.31 13.69 5.85
CA LEU A 36 9.17 13.04 4.86
C LEU A 36 9.76 11.72 5.39
N ILE A 37 10.23 11.71 6.64
CA ILE A 37 10.73 10.50 7.32
C ILE A 37 9.62 9.45 7.42
N LEU A 38 8.43 9.84 7.87
CA LEU A 38 7.28 8.94 7.97
C LEU A 38 6.85 8.42 6.58
N GLY A 39 6.83 9.28 5.57
CA GLY A 39 6.59 8.92 4.17
C GLY A 39 7.59 7.88 3.67
N ALA A 40 8.88 8.07 3.95
CA ALA A 40 9.93 7.13 3.57
C ALA A 40 9.77 5.77 4.25
N VAL A 41 9.44 5.74 5.56
CA VAL A 41 9.20 4.49 6.30
C VAL A 41 7.98 3.76 5.74
N VAL A 42 6.88 4.46 5.47
CA VAL A 42 5.67 3.87 4.89
C VAL A 42 5.95 3.34 3.49
N LEU A 43 6.66 4.10 2.66
CA LEU A 43 7.08 3.66 1.32
C LEU A 43 7.91 2.38 1.40
N PHE A 44 8.90 2.34 2.31
CA PHE A 44 9.72 1.16 2.53
C PHE A 44 8.89 -0.07 2.91
N MET A 45 7.92 0.11 3.81
CA MET A 45 6.99 -0.97 4.19
C MET A 45 6.13 -1.43 3.01
N HIS A 46 5.66 -0.52 2.14
CA HIS A 46 4.89 -0.87 0.94
C HIS A 46 5.73 -1.62 -0.09
N LEU A 47 7.01 -1.26 -0.24
CA LEU A 47 7.96 -2.01 -1.08
C LEU A 47 8.17 -3.44 -0.56
N LEU A 48 8.33 -3.62 0.76
CA LEU A 48 8.40 -4.96 1.34
C LEU A 48 7.12 -5.77 1.05
N GLN A 49 5.95 -5.13 1.13
CA GLN A 49 4.68 -5.77 0.79
C GLN A 49 4.59 -6.16 -0.70
N MET A 50 5.13 -5.34 -1.61
CA MET A 50 5.25 -5.70 -3.03
C MET A 50 6.17 -6.90 -3.24
N LEU A 51 7.29 -7.00 -2.51
CA LEU A 51 8.17 -8.17 -2.58
C LEU A 51 7.46 -9.43 -2.09
N MET A 52 6.66 -9.33 -1.02
CA MET A 52 5.82 -10.45 -0.59
C MET A 52 4.81 -10.86 -1.66
N LEU A 53 4.16 -9.90 -2.34
CA LEU A 53 3.25 -10.20 -3.45
C LEU A 53 3.98 -10.90 -4.61
N LYS A 54 5.22 -10.48 -4.89
CA LYS A 54 6.07 -11.10 -5.92
C LYS A 54 6.42 -12.55 -5.59
N GLN A 55 6.65 -12.89 -4.32
CA GLN A 55 6.93 -14.27 -3.90
C GLN A 55 5.76 -15.22 -4.18
N VAL A 56 4.53 -14.73 -4.06
CA VAL A 56 3.30 -15.51 -4.35
C VAL A 56 2.81 -15.33 -5.79
N ALA A 57 3.58 -14.67 -6.64
CA ALA A 57 3.17 -14.33 -8.00
C ALA A 57 2.98 -15.56 -8.90
N SER A 58 3.72 -16.64 -8.66
CA SER A 58 3.57 -17.92 -9.37
C SER A 58 2.22 -18.58 -9.15
N VAL A 59 1.52 -18.21 -8.07
CA VAL A 59 0.20 -18.77 -7.71
C VAL A 59 -0.91 -17.79 -8.07
N LEU A 60 -0.73 -16.52 -7.74
CA LEU A 60 -1.77 -15.49 -7.87
C LEU A 60 -1.79 -14.74 -9.21
N HIS A 61 -0.72 -14.85 -10.01
CA HIS A 61 -0.53 -14.09 -11.25
C HIS A 61 -0.92 -12.60 -11.12
N PRO A 62 -0.33 -11.85 -10.17
CA PRO A 62 -0.67 -10.45 -9.92
C PRO A 62 -0.33 -9.58 -11.14
N THR A 63 -1.26 -8.69 -11.48
CA THR A 63 -1.11 -7.73 -12.57
C THR A 63 -0.32 -6.50 -12.12
N PRO A 64 0.25 -5.69 -13.05
CA PRO A 64 0.91 -4.43 -12.70
C PRO A 64 0.04 -3.48 -11.87
N LYS A 65 -1.29 -3.52 -12.04
CA LYS A 65 -2.24 -2.74 -11.26
C LYS A 65 -2.28 -3.17 -9.79
N ASP A 66 -2.10 -4.45 -9.50
CA ASP A 66 -2.08 -4.99 -8.14
C ASP A 66 -0.84 -4.52 -7.38
N TYR A 67 0.31 -4.50 -8.06
CA TYR A 67 1.54 -3.93 -7.53
C TYR A 67 1.40 -2.45 -7.21
N LEU A 68 0.76 -1.67 -8.10
CA LEU A 68 0.49 -0.25 -7.86
C LEU A 68 -0.49 -0.05 -6.69
N ALA A 69 -1.50 -0.92 -6.57
CA ALA A 69 -2.44 -0.88 -5.46
C ALA A 69 -1.75 -1.18 -4.12
N VAL A 70 -0.81 -2.12 -4.07
CA VAL A 70 0.00 -2.38 -2.88
C VAL A 70 0.96 -1.23 -2.59
N LEU A 71 1.51 -0.58 -3.61
CA LEU A 71 2.37 0.58 -3.42
C LEU A 71 1.63 1.78 -2.83
N VAL A 72 0.37 2.01 -3.21
CA VAL A 72 -0.42 3.16 -2.75
C VAL A 72 -1.18 2.86 -1.46
N PHE A 73 -1.73 1.66 -1.34
CA PHE A 73 -2.65 1.28 -0.24
C PHE A 73 -2.07 0.22 0.71
N GLY A 74 -0.85 -0.28 0.46
CA GLY A 74 -0.16 -1.21 1.32
C GLY A 74 -0.92 -2.52 1.60
N SER A 75 -1.05 -2.84 2.88
CA SER A 75 -1.70 -4.06 3.38
C SER A 75 -3.19 -4.15 3.03
N PHE A 76 -3.87 -3.02 2.79
CA PHE A 76 -5.28 -3.01 2.39
C PHE A 76 -5.50 -3.63 1.01
N ALA A 77 -4.54 -3.50 0.09
CA ALA A 77 -4.58 -4.17 -1.20
C ALA A 77 -4.27 -5.67 -1.08
N MET A 78 -3.36 -6.03 -0.17
CA MET A 78 -2.98 -7.43 0.11
C MET A 78 -4.11 -8.27 0.70
N HIS A 79 -5.10 -7.67 1.37
CA HIS A 79 -6.23 -8.43 1.96
C HIS A 79 -7.01 -9.24 0.91
N HIS A 80 -7.19 -8.69 -0.29
CA HIS A 80 -7.89 -9.39 -1.36
C HIS A 80 -7.10 -10.60 -1.87
N HIS A 81 -5.79 -10.45 -2.06
CA HIS A 81 -4.90 -11.53 -2.46
C HIS A 81 -4.75 -12.63 -1.39
N ARG A 82 -4.69 -12.25 -0.10
CA ARG A 82 -4.66 -13.21 1.01
C ARG A 82 -5.94 -14.01 1.12
N ALA A 83 -7.11 -13.38 0.94
CA ALA A 83 -8.39 -14.08 0.92
C ALA A 83 -8.44 -15.11 -0.23
N ARG A 84 -8.02 -14.70 -1.43
CA ARG A 84 -7.98 -15.58 -2.60
C ARG A 84 -6.99 -16.74 -2.45
N LEU A 85 -5.80 -16.50 -1.88
CA LEU A 85 -4.85 -17.56 -1.55
C LEU A 85 -5.41 -18.54 -0.53
N LYS A 86 -6.14 -18.04 0.48
CA LYS A 86 -6.77 -18.88 1.50
C LYS A 86 -7.83 -19.80 0.88
N GLU A 87 -8.69 -19.27 0.02
CA GLU A 87 -9.70 -20.05 -0.72
C GLU A 87 -9.05 -21.13 -1.60
N MET A 88 -7.95 -20.80 -2.30
CA MET A 88 -7.22 -21.78 -3.12
C MET A 88 -6.55 -22.89 -2.29
N MET A 89 -6.02 -22.57 -1.10
CA MET A 89 -5.44 -23.57 -0.20
C MET A 89 -6.51 -24.46 0.43
N GLU A 90 -7.68 -23.91 0.75
CA GLU A 90 -8.82 -24.67 1.29
C GLU A 90 -9.42 -25.61 0.23
N GLN A 91 -9.45 -25.23 -1.05
CA GLN A 91 -9.90 -26.12 -2.14
C GLN A 91 -8.90 -27.25 -2.48
N LYS A 92 -7.63 -27.11 -2.09
CA LYS A 92 -6.58 -28.10 -2.37
C LYS A 92 -6.43 -29.15 -1.25
N ARG A 93 -7.23 -29.05 -0.19
CA ARG A 93 -7.26 -29.95 0.96
C ARG A 93 -8.53 -30.79 0.96
#